data_AF-A0AA41R473-F1
#
_entry.id   AF-A0AA41R473-F1
#
_cell.length_a   1.000
_cell.length_b   1.000
_cell.length_c   1.000
_cell.angle_alpha   90.00
_cell.angle_beta   90.00
_cell.angle_gamma   90.00
#
_symmetry.space_group_name_H-M   'P 1'
#
loop_
_entity.id
_entity.type
_entity.pdbx_description
1 polymer ?
#
loop_
_entity_poly.entity_id
_entity_poly.type
_entity_poly.pdbx_seq_one_letter_code
_entity_poly.pdbx_strand_id
1 'polypeptide(L)'
;MNCNQQQHLIINAKKSGLDKFVKQSVPLRFGKYSEIKTSDFEFCFNLNGEIKSIRGIKPDWPHPAEHFKRTTGNDWIYYTVGDKSSDDGIISWMGEYYLPCLPYSSNPVWEINYFSNPTVMSALAEWSQLFADLYMADSNGSYPHAKDLIKRILVANDDQMLYERSQQLDKIIGGKVTVLPPDTRHVDYDVIPLTIADGCLYHCKFCCVKTKQKFQVRSKENIYEQLRNLKNHFGDDLVNYHALFLANHDALAAGDNLICFAAEEAYQAFGFRQRMDQKPFLYLFGSVGSFLEAGLPLFDHLNRLPFYAYVNIGFESIDSETLSLIGKPITPAQVQEAFGKMLEINATFEQIEVTGNFVAGDNLPSRHEGSLTDLLKHADSKKQSKGAVYISPLKDSPRKRELLPRFFKIKEESRLPVFVYLIQRL
;
A
#
# COMPACT_ATOMS: atom_id res chain seq x y z
N MET A 1 30.72 37.00 -6.44
CA MET A 1 29.97 35.74 -6.22
C MET A 1 30.27 34.85 -7.40
N ASN A 2 31.01 33.76 -7.19
CA ASN A 2 31.47 32.87 -8.25
C ASN A 2 30.28 32.11 -8.85
N CYS A 3 30.09 32.31 -10.16
CA CYS A 3 29.11 31.62 -10.99
C CYS A 3 29.65 30.24 -11.37
N ASN A 4 28.82 29.20 -11.22
CA ASN A 4 28.93 27.86 -11.80
C ASN A 4 30.18 27.02 -11.45
N GLN A 5 30.19 26.42 -10.26
CA GLN A 5 30.70 25.04 -10.17
C GLN A 5 29.54 24.11 -10.52
N GLN A 6 29.55 23.54 -11.73
CA GLN A 6 28.61 22.48 -12.10
C GLN A 6 28.77 21.32 -11.11
N GLN A 7 27.69 20.93 -10.45
CA GLN A 7 27.70 19.78 -9.57
C GLN A 7 28.04 18.52 -10.39
N HIS A 8 29.02 17.75 -9.94
CA HIS A 8 29.39 16.50 -10.61
C HIS A 8 28.34 15.42 -10.29
N LEU A 9 27.51 15.09 -11.27
CA LEU A 9 26.43 14.10 -11.14
C LEU A 9 26.93 12.70 -11.53
N ILE A 10 26.59 11.70 -10.71
CA ILE A 10 26.79 10.29 -11.07
C ILE A 10 25.46 9.76 -11.59
N ILE A 11 25.39 9.46 -12.89
CA ILE A 11 24.15 9.06 -13.57
C ILE A 11 24.22 7.60 -14.02
N ASN A 12 23.26 6.79 -13.58
CA ASN A 12 23.12 5.38 -13.94
C ASN A 12 21.74 5.14 -14.55
N ALA A 13 21.67 4.99 -15.88
CA ALA A 13 20.39 5.00 -16.60
C ALA A 13 19.64 3.66 -16.68
N LYS A 14 20.26 2.54 -16.31
CA LYS A 14 19.65 1.20 -16.44
C LYS A 14 20.18 0.26 -15.35
N LYS A 15 19.76 0.47 -14.10
CA LYS A 15 20.03 -0.46 -13.01
C LYS A 15 18.96 -1.54 -12.97
N SER A 16 19.36 -2.74 -12.56
CA SER A 16 18.45 -3.83 -12.22
C SER A 16 18.56 -4.06 -10.72
N GLY A 17 17.43 -3.94 -10.04
CA GLY A 17 17.26 -4.31 -8.65
C GLY A 17 16.98 -5.80 -8.51
N LEU A 18 16.40 -6.17 -7.37
CA LEU A 18 16.04 -7.56 -7.13
C LEU A 18 14.91 -8.03 -8.05
N ASP A 19 15.03 -9.30 -8.43
CA ASP A 19 14.00 -10.03 -9.18
C ASP A 19 12.94 -10.65 -8.25
N LYS A 20 12.98 -10.40 -6.95
CA LYS A 20 11.97 -10.87 -5.99
C LYS A 20 11.75 -9.82 -4.92
N PHE A 21 10.50 -9.68 -4.47
CA PHE A 21 10.22 -8.92 -3.26
C PHE A 21 10.68 -9.72 -2.05
N VAL A 22 11.71 -9.22 -1.37
CA VAL A 22 12.22 -9.78 -0.12
C VAL A 22 12.11 -8.69 0.93
N LYS A 23 11.48 -9.00 2.07
CA LYS A 23 11.45 -8.09 3.21
C LYS A 23 12.86 -8.01 3.81
N GLN A 24 13.45 -6.81 3.84
CA GLN A 24 14.75 -6.54 4.45
C GLN A 24 14.77 -5.17 5.13
N SER A 25 15.73 -4.98 6.03
CA SER A 25 15.94 -3.74 6.81
C SER A 25 16.48 -2.56 6.01
N VAL A 26 16.81 -2.76 4.74
CA VAL A 26 17.24 -1.70 3.81
C VAL A 26 16.25 -1.58 2.64
N PRO A 27 16.00 -0.37 2.11
CA PRO A 27 15.07 -0.19 1.00
C PRO A 27 15.65 -0.90 -0.23
N LEU A 28 15.07 -2.05 -0.56
CA LEU A 28 15.47 -2.82 -1.74
C LEU A 28 14.82 -2.20 -2.96
N ARG A 29 15.64 -1.95 -3.98
CA ARG A 29 15.13 -1.54 -5.28
C ARG A 29 14.66 -2.78 -6.02
N PHE A 30 13.46 -2.71 -6.54
CA PHE A 30 12.83 -3.78 -7.28
C PHE A 30 12.74 -3.43 -8.75
N GLY A 31 12.97 -4.42 -9.61
CA GLY A 31 12.83 -4.24 -11.06
C GLY A 31 13.90 -3.31 -11.66
N LYS A 32 13.56 -2.59 -12.72
CA LYS A 32 14.48 -1.75 -13.49
C LYS A 32 14.26 -0.28 -13.16
N TYR A 33 15.33 0.46 -12.96
CA TYR A 33 15.24 1.87 -12.58
C TYR A 33 16.48 2.64 -13.02
N SER A 34 16.38 3.97 -12.96
CA SER A 34 17.52 4.87 -13.12
C SER A 34 17.86 5.54 -11.79
N GLU A 35 19.11 5.95 -11.64
CA GLU A 35 19.62 6.57 -10.42
C GLU A 35 20.53 7.74 -10.76
N ILE A 36 20.34 8.85 -10.06
CA ILE A 36 21.26 10.01 -10.11
C ILE A 36 21.72 10.28 -8.69
N LYS A 37 23.03 10.43 -8.49
CA LYS A 37 23.61 10.83 -7.21
C LYS A 37 24.27 12.19 -7.31
N THR A 38 23.99 13.01 -6.31
CA THR A 38 24.80 14.18 -5.97
C THR A 38 25.81 13.79 -4.88
N SER A 39 26.52 14.76 -4.32
CA SER A 39 27.36 14.53 -3.13
C SER A 39 26.55 14.17 -1.88
N ASP A 40 25.26 14.49 -1.89
CA ASP A 40 24.44 14.56 -0.67
C ASP A 40 23.24 13.61 -0.72
N PHE A 41 22.71 13.35 -1.92
CA PHE A 41 21.48 12.62 -2.14
C PHE A 41 21.56 11.62 -3.28
N GLU A 42 20.73 10.58 -3.18
CA GLU A 42 20.43 9.62 -4.22
C GLU A 42 18.97 9.77 -4.64
N PHE A 43 18.76 9.96 -5.95
CA PHE A 43 17.45 10.08 -6.58
C PHE A 43 17.21 8.87 -7.45
N CYS A 44 16.05 8.23 -7.32
CA CYS A 44 15.68 7.11 -8.17
C CYS A 44 14.48 7.45 -9.05
N PHE A 45 14.54 7.02 -10.30
CA PHE A 45 13.54 7.26 -11.32
C PHE A 45 13.03 5.95 -11.91
N ASN A 46 11.75 5.93 -12.26
CA ASN A 46 11.10 4.82 -12.93
C ASN A 46 11.47 4.79 -14.43
N LEU A 47 10.96 3.81 -15.19
CA LEU A 47 11.32 3.70 -16.60
C LEU A 47 10.76 4.82 -17.49
N ASN A 48 9.67 5.46 -17.06
CA ASN A 48 9.10 6.64 -17.71
C ASN A 48 9.87 7.93 -17.37
N GLY A 49 10.88 7.85 -16.48
CA GLY A 49 11.66 8.99 -16.01
C GLY A 49 11.07 9.70 -14.81
N GLU A 50 9.95 9.25 -14.24
CA GLU A 50 9.34 9.86 -13.05
C GLU A 50 10.13 9.53 -11.79
N ILE A 51 10.26 10.49 -10.88
CA ILE A 51 10.90 10.31 -9.58
C ILE A 51 10.09 9.34 -8.73
N LYS A 52 10.76 8.34 -8.15
CA LYS A 52 10.18 7.36 -7.22
C LYS A 52 10.58 7.61 -5.78
N SER A 53 11.82 8.06 -5.54
CA SER A 53 12.32 8.20 -4.17
C SER A 53 13.54 9.11 -4.07
N ILE A 54 13.77 9.64 -2.87
CA ILE A 54 14.93 10.44 -2.50
C ILE A 54 15.50 9.90 -1.20
N ARG A 55 16.83 9.78 -1.11
CA ARG A 55 17.53 9.34 0.10
C ARG A 55 18.80 10.16 0.33
N GLY A 56 19.04 10.61 1.55
CA GLY A 56 20.33 11.21 1.92
C GLY A 56 21.42 10.16 2.08
N ILE A 57 22.64 10.49 1.64
CA ILE A 57 23.82 9.61 1.72
C ILE A 57 24.92 10.14 2.63
N LYS A 58 24.71 11.32 3.23
CA LYS A 58 25.61 11.93 4.21
C LYS A 58 25.40 11.38 5.63
N PRO A 59 26.40 11.49 6.51
CA PRO A 59 26.29 11.03 7.90
C PRO A 59 25.26 11.78 8.75
N ASP A 60 24.84 12.98 8.36
CA ASP A 60 23.81 13.78 9.05
C ASP A 60 22.39 13.39 8.64
N TRP A 61 22.21 12.58 7.59
CA TRP A 61 20.94 11.96 7.27
C TRP A 61 20.51 11.05 8.43
N PRO A 62 19.24 11.13 8.93
CA PRO A 62 18.88 10.52 10.21
C PRO A 62 19.24 9.04 10.33
N HIS A 63 19.00 8.27 9.27
CA HIS A 63 19.43 6.88 9.19
C HIS A 63 19.48 6.39 7.72
N PRO A 64 20.48 5.59 7.30
CA PRO A 64 20.72 5.23 5.89
C PRO A 64 19.60 4.41 5.21
N ALA A 65 18.67 3.86 5.99
CA ALA A 65 17.50 3.16 5.50
C ALA A 65 16.26 4.06 5.36
N GLU A 66 16.29 5.27 5.91
CA GLU A 66 15.19 6.24 5.78
C GLU A 66 15.23 6.91 4.42
N HIS A 67 14.05 7.18 3.87
CA HIS A 67 13.92 7.74 2.53
C HIS A 67 12.53 8.33 2.31
N PHE A 68 12.43 9.23 1.35
CA PHE A 68 11.16 9.60 0.73
C PHE A 68 10.81 8.63 -0.37
N LYS A 69 9.54 8.25 -0.47
CA LYS A 69 8.98 7.52 -1.61
C LYS A 69 7.74 8.26 -2.10
N ARG A 70 7.66 8.46 -3.41
CA ARG A 70 6.50 9.04 -4.09
C ARG A 70 5.54 7.92 -4.49
N THR A 71 4.27 8.08 -4.15
CA THR A 71 3.22 7.16 -4.57
C THR A 71 2.76 7.48 -6.01
N THR A 72 2.02 6.59 -6.66
CA THR A 72 1.49 6.85 -8.01
C THR A 72 0.38 7.91 -8.02
N GLY A 73 -0.32 8.09 -6.89
CA GLY A 73 -1.23 9.21 -6.64
C GLY A 73 -0.53 10.54 -6.32
N ASN A 74 0.81 10.57 -6.40
CA ASN A 74 1.66 11.74 -6.25
C ASN A 74 1.79 12.29 -4.82
N ASP A 75 1.66 11.43 -3.79
CA ASP A 75 2.01 11.80 -2.43
C ASP A 75 3.46 11.46 -2.11
N TRP A 76 4.12 12.31 -1.33
CA TRP A 76 5.43 12.01 -0.74
C TRP A 76 5.27 11.44 0.67
N ILE A 77 5.65 10.18 0.84
CA ILE A 77 5.67 9.50 2.13
C ILE A 77 7.12 9.41 2.60
N TYR A 78 7.38 9.87 3.82
CA TYR A 78 8.67 9.67 4.47
C TYR A 78 8.64 8.35 5.25
N TYR A 79 9.55 7.45 4.95
CA TYR A 79 9.69 6.17 5.63
C TYR A 79 10.85 6.25 6.62
N THR A 80 10.53 6.19 7.92
CA THR A 80 11.49 6.28 9.02
C THR A 80 11.69 4.94 9.72
N VAL A 81 12.89 4.70 10.27
CA VAL A 81 13.15 3.55 11.15
C VAL A 81 12.65 3.78 12.58
N GLY A 82 12.07 4.96 12.85
CA GLY A 82 11.61 5.38 14.17
C GLY A 82 12.72 5.31 15.23
N ASP A 83 12.33 5.16 16.49
CA ASP A 83 13.29 5.07 17.58
C ASP A 83 14.00 3.70 17.63
N LYS A 84 13.35 2.64 17.12
CA LYS A 84 13.86 1.26 17.14
C LYS A 84 13.29 0.46 15.94
N SER A 85 14.11 0.18 14.93
CA SER A 85 13.77 -0.76 13.83
C SER A 85 14.40 -2.13 14.10
N SER A 86 13.78 -2.87 15.01
CA SER A 86 14.18 -4.24 15.40
C SER A 86 12.94 -5.07 15.73
N ASP A 87 13.13 -6.34 16.07
CA ASP A 87 12.06 -7.26 16.50
C ASP A 87 11.33 -6.81 17.79
N ASP A 88 11.93 -5.88 18.54
CA ASP A 88 11.32 -5.21 19.70
C ASP A 88 10.71 -3.84 19.36
N GLY A 89 10.74 -3.45 18.08
CA GLY A 89 10.36 -2.13 17.59
C GLY A 89 9.36 -2.21 16.45
N ILE A 90 9.54 -1.40 15.39
CA ILE A 90 8.58 -1.32 14.26
C ILE A 90 8.25 -2.69 13.66
N ILE A 91 9.24 -3.57 13.51
CA ILE A 91 9.04 -4.92 12.96
C ILE A 91 8.05 -5.70 13.83
N SER A 92 8.16 -5.57 15.16
CA SER A 92 7.30 -6.27 16.11
C SER A 92 5.83 -5.97 15.87
N TRP A 93 5.47 -4.69 15.72
CA TRP A 93 4.07 -4.26 15.74
C TRP A 93 3.51 -3.95 14.37
N MET A 94 4.30 -3.60 13.36
CA MET A 94 3.84 -3.43 11.97
C MET A 94 4.21 -4.58 11.04
N GLY A 95 5.16 -5.44 11.42
CA GLY A 95 5.72 -6.45 10.51
C GLY A 95 6.47 -5.85 9.31
N GLU A 96 6.88 -4.59 9.44
CA GLU A 96 7.62 -3.80 8.47
C GLU A 96 8.85 -3.16 9.13
N TYR A 97 9.86 -2.82 8.31
CA TYR A 97 11.08 -2.18 8.79
C TYR A 97 10.97 -0.66 8.96
N TYR A 98 9.90 -0.09 8.40
CA TYR A 98 9.70 1.36 8.31
C TYR A 98 8.31 1.76 8.80
N LEU A 99 8.26 2.92 9.45
CA LEU A 99 7.04 3.63 9.79
C LEU A 99 6.75 4.66 8.69
N PRO A 100 5.61 4.56 7.96
CA PRO A 100 5.24 5.59 7.02
C PRO A 100 4.75 6.84 7.76
N CYS A 101 5.39 7.97 7.48
CA CYS A 101 4.93 9.30 7.89
C CYS A 101 4.13 9.91 6.74
N LEU A 102 2.82 9.83 6.86
CA LEU A 102 1.89 10.21 5.80
C LEU A 102 1.70 11.74 5.77
N PRO A 103 1.71 12.39 4.59
CA PRO A 103 1.55 13.85 4.47
C PRO A 103 0.10 14.32 4.65
N TYR A 104 -0.83 13.40 4.95
CA TYR A 104 -2.26 13.64 5.07
C TYR A 104 -2.79 13.09 6.39
N SER A 105 -3.97 13.57 6.78
CA SER A 105 -4.64 13.14 8.00
C SER A 105 -5.06 11.67 7.90
N SER A 106 -4.44 10.81 8.70
CA SER A 106 -4.64 9.36 8.75
C SER A 106 -4.83 8.87 10.19
N ASN A 107 -4.45 7.63 10.51
CA ASN A 107 -4.55 6.98 11.81
C ASN A 107 -3.17 6.64 12.46
N PRO A 108 -2.19 7.58 12.49
CA PRO A 108 -0.85 7.26 12.99
C PRO A 108 -0.89 6.86 14.47
N VAL A 109 -0.26 5.74 14.83
CA VAL A 109 0.00 5.40 16.24
C VAL A 109 1.08 6.30 16.82
N TRP A 110 2.04 6.67 15.97
CA TRP A 110 3.19 7.47 16.33
C TRP A 110 3.29 8.67 15.37
N GLU A 111 3.19 9.88 15.92
CA GLU A 111 3.32 11.11 15.14
C GLU A 111 4.79 11.51 15.08
N ILE A 112 5.42 11.28 13.92
CA ILE A 112 6.73 11.82 13.58
C ILE A 112 6.51 12.95 12.60
N ASN A 113 6.81 14.18 13.04
CA ASN A 113 6.74 15.35 12.19
C ASN A 113 8.05 15.51 11.41
N TYR A 114 8.20 14.81 10.29
CA TYR A 114 9.41 14.95 9.47
C TYR A 114 9.56 16.34 8.85
N PHE A 115 8.48 17.12 8.74
CA PHE A 115 8.53 18.51 8.26
C PHE A 115 9.36 19.43 9.17
N SER A 116 9.53 19.07 10.45
CA SER A 116 10.39 19.84 11.36
C SER A 116 11.85 19.45 11.31
N ASN A 117 12.22 18.42 10.52
CA ASN A 117 13.61 18.00 10.37
C ASN A 117 14.21 18.68 9.12
N PRO A 118 15.10 19.68 9.28
CA PRO A 118 15.65 20.43 8.15
C PRO A 118 16.51 19.57 7.21
N THR A 119 17.20 18.55 7.73
CA THR A 119 17.99 17.61 6.91
C THR A 119 17.10 16.71 6.05
N VAL A 120 15.94 16.32 6.57
CA VAL A 120 14.96 15.57 5.78
C VAL A 120 14.34 16.48 4.73
N MET A 121 13.91 17.69 5.12
CA MET A 121 13.27 18.63 4.20
C MET A 121 14.21 19.17 3.12
N SER A 122 15.52 19.23 3.35
CA SER A 122 16.48 19.61 2.31
C SER A 122 16.49 18.65 1.13
N ALA A 123 16.10 17.38 1.31
CA ALA A 123 15.98 16.41 0.22
C ALA A 123 15.00 16.87 -0.88
N LEU A 124 13.89 17.51 -0.51
CA LEU A 124 12.92 18.03 -1.46
C LEU A 124 13.42 19.30 -2.17
N ALA A 125 14.18 20.14 -1.47
CA ALA A 125 14.82 21.31 -2.09
C ALA A 125 15.92 20.89 -3.08
N GLU A 126 16.70 19.88 -2.72
CA GLU A 126 17.76 19.31 -3.57
C GLU A 126 17.18 18.60 -4.80
N TRP A 127 15.97 18.05 -4.70
CA TRP A 127 15.25 17.59 -5.88
C TRP A 127 14.99 18.73 -6.87
N SER A 128 14.47 19.88 -6.40
CA SER A 128 14.27 21.05 -7.26
C SER A 128 15.57 21.56 -7.89
N GLN A 129 16.66 21.56 -7.12
CA GLN A 129 17.98 21.95 -7.63
C GLN A 129 18.50 20.97 -8.70
N LEU A 130 18.40 19.65 -8.45
CA LEU A 130 18.78 18.64 -9.42
C LEU A 130 18.00 18.81 -10.73
N PHE A 131 16.69 19.07 -10.67
CA PHE A 131 15.88 19.28 -11.87
C PHE A 131 16.39 20.48 -12.70
N ALA A 132 16.76 21.59 -12.05
CA ALA A 132 17.36 22.75 -12.71
C ALA A 132 18.73 22.42 -13.33
N ASP A 133 19.57 21.67 -12.62
CA ASP A 133 20.89 21.24 -13.12
C ASP A 133 20.77 20.32 -14.34
N LEU A 134 19.78 19.43 -14.35
CA LEU A 134 19.47 18.56 -15.48
C LEU A 134 19.00 19.37 -16.71
N TYR A 135 18.22 20.42 -16.51
CA TYR A 135 17.79 21.33 -17.57
C TYR A 135 18.99 22.03 -18.23
N MET A 136 19.91 22.53 -17.40
CA MET A 136 21.15 23.14 -17.88
C MET A 136 22.09 22.11 -18.54
N ALA A 137 22.13 20.88 -18.04
CA ALA A 137 22.90 19.80 -18.62
C ALA A 137 22.40 19.41 -20.02
N ASP A 138 21.09 19.28 -20.24
CA ASP A 138 20.53 18.98 -21.58
C ASP A 138 20.83 20.11 -22.57
N SER A 139 20.66 21.37 -22.12
CA SER A 139 20.92 22.56 -22.95
C SER A 139 22.38 22.67 -23.40
N ASN A 140 23.32 22.34 -22.52
CA ASN A 140 24.76 22.40 -22.80
C ASN A 140 25.33 21.10 -23.40
N GLY A 141 24.51 20.07 -23.57
CA GLY A 141 24.95 18.75 -24.05
C GLY A 141 25.87 18.01 -23.06
N SER A 142 25.80 18.33 -21.77
CA SER A 142 26.50 17.63 -20.70
C SER A 142 25.94 16.20 -20.55
N TYR A 143 26.80 15.25 -20.15
CA TYR A 143 26.43 13.84 -19.96
C TYR A 143 25.79 13.17 -21.22
N PRO A 144 26.49 13.14 -22.37
CA PRO A 144 25.92 12.59 -23.62
C PRO A 144 25.47 11.13 -23.50
N HIS A 145 26.09 10.34 -22.62
CA HIS A 145 25.72 8.95 -22.35
C HIS A 145 24.37 8.80 -21.62
N ALA A 146 23.88 9.86 -20.98
CA ALA A 146 22.64 9.88 -20.21
C ALA A 146 21.54 10.76 -20.84
N LYS A 147 21.77 11.33 -22.02
CA LYS A 147 20.89 12.30 -22.69
C LYS A 147 19.42 11.86 -22.73
N ASP A 148 19.16 10.61 -23.10
CA ASP A 148 17.78 10.12 -23.21
C ASP A 148 17.09 10.01 -21.85
N LEU A 149 17.84 9.64 -20.79
CA LEU A 149 17.30 9.63 -19.43
C LEU A 149 16.97 11.05 -18.97
N ILE A 150 17.91 11.98 -19.15
CA ILE A 150 17.74 13.38 -18.74
C ILE A 150 16.50 13.96 -19.41
N LYS A 151 16.33 13.74 -20.72
CA LYS A 151 15.12 14.18 -21.44
C LYS A 151 13.84 13.59 -20.90
N ARG A 152 13.82 12.28 -20.59
CA ARG A 152 12.64 11.65 -19.95
C ARG A 152 12.33 12.27 -18.59
N ILE A 153 13.35 12.49 -17.76
CA ILE A 153 13.18 13.13 -16.44
C ILE A 153 12.60 14.54 -16.58
N LEU A 154 13.14 15.36 -17.49
CA LEU A 154 12.68 16.73 -17.71
C LEU A 154 11.23 16.79 -18.23
N VAL A 155 10.83 15.83 -19.06
CA VAL A 155 9.44 15.73 -19.54
C VAL A 155 8.49 15.22 -18.45
N ALA A 156 8.94 14.28 -17.62
CA ALA A 156 8.07 13.55 -16.70
C ALA A 156 7.89 14.21 -15.32
N ASN A 157 8.79 15.12 -14.90
CA ASN A 157 8.82 15.61 -13.51
C ASN A 157 8.66 17.11 -13.33
N ASP A 158 8.08 17.80 -14.31
CA ASP A 158 7.47 19.08 -13.99
C ASP A 158 6.34 18.87 -12.96
N ASP A 159 6.24 19.72 -11.94
CA ASP A 159 5.27 19.54 -10.85
C ASP A 159 3.82 19.48 -11.36
N GLN A 160 3.51 20.27 -12.41
CA GLN A 160 2.19 20.24 -13.05
C GLN A 160 1.98 18.91 -13.78
N MET A 161 3.01 18.38 -14.44
CA MET A 161 2.94 17.09 -15.14
C MET A 161 2.69 15.92 -14.18
N LEU A 162 3.40 15.86 -13.05
CA LEU A 162 3.20 14.81 -12.05
C LEU A 162 1.80 14.87 -11.44
N TYR A 163 1.28 16.08 -11.20
CA TYR A 163 -0.08 16.29 -10.74
C TYR A 163 -1.13 15.90 -11.80
N GLU A 164 -0.97 16.33 -13.05
CA GLU A 164 -1.87 15.97 -14.15
C GLU A 164 -1.91 14.46 -14.38
N ARG A 165 -0.77 13.80 -14.24
CA ARG A 165 -0.65 12.36 -14.33
C ARG A 165 -1.41 11.66 -13.20
N SER A 166 -1.33 12.12 -11.95
CA SER A 166 -2.16 11.53 -10.88
C SER A 166 -3.65 11.78 -11.11
N GLN A 167 -4.03 12.95 -11.63
CA GLN A 167 -5.41 13.22 -12.04
C GLN A 167 -5.87 12.35 -13.21
N GLN A 168 -4.97 11.98 -14.13
CA GLN A 168 -5.26 11.02 -15.19
C GLN A 168 -5.52 9.63 -14.61
N LEU A 169 -4.70 9.17 -13.65
CA LEU A 169 -4.93 7.91 -12.95
C LEU A 169 -6.31 7.90 -12.28
N ASP A 170 -6.64 8.95 -11.53
CA ASP A 170 -7.95 9.12 -10.88
C ASP A 170 -9.09 9.04 -11.90
N LYS A 171 -8.95 9.67 -13.07
CA LYS A 171 -9.96 9.63 -14.14
C LYS A 171 -10.12 8.23 -14.72
N ILE A 172 -9.01 7.51 -14.94
CA ILE A 172 -9.04 6.15 -15.48
C ILE A 172 -9.82 5.24 -14.54
N ILE A 173 -9.48 5.25 -13.25
CA ILE A 173 -10.07 4.34 -12.27
C ILE A 173 -11.36 4.89 -11.64
N GLY A 174 -11.80 6.09 -12.04
CA GLY A 174 -13.05 6.74 -11.63
C GLY A 174 -13.05 7.32 -10.21
N GLY A 175 -11.89 7.59 -9.63
CA GLY A 175 -11.74 8.23 -8.32
C GLY A 175 -10.36 8.00 -7.70
N LYS A 176 -10.12 8.60 -6.53
CA LYS A 176 -8.90 8.39 -5.75
C LYS A 176 -8.97 7.08 -5.00
N VAL A 177 -7.87 6.32 -4.98
CA VAL A 177 -7.71 5.19 -4.06
C VAL A 177 -7.37 5.75 -2.69
N THR A 178 -8.36 5.82 -1.80
CA THR A 178 -8.22 6.42 -0.46
C THR A 178 -7.65 5.48 0.59
N VAL A 179 -7.56 4.18 0.28
CA VAL A 179 -7.12 3.13 1.20
C VAL A 179 -6.61 1.92 0.41
N LEU A 180 -5.46 1.39 0.83
CA LEU A 180 -4.87 0.14 0.31
C LEU A 180 -4.96 -0.97 1.37
N PRO A 181 -5.20 -2.24 1.00
CA PRO A 181 -5.16 -3.34 1.95
C PRO A 181 -3.82 -3.38 2.70
N PRO A 182 -3.81 -3.66 4.01
CA PRO A 182 -2.56 -3.74 4.78
C PRO A 182 -1.56 -4.72 4.16
N ASP A 183 -2.05 -5.77 3.51
CA ASP A 183 -1.25 -6.80 2.85
C ASP A 183 -0.47 -6.27 1.63
N THR A 184 -0.82 -5.11 1.09
CA THR A 184 -0.03 -4.46 0.01
C THR A 184 1.39 -4.08 0.46
N ARG A 185 1.66 -4.11 1.77
CA ARG A 185 3.02 -4.05 2.33
C ARG A 185 3.97 -5.11 1.76
N HIS A 186 3.44 -6.24 1.29
CA HIS A 186 4.24 -7.31 0.66
C HIS A 186 4.87 -6.92 -0.68
N VAL A 187 4.39 -5.84 -1.31
CA VAL A 187 4.93 -5.26 -2.54
C VAL A 187 5.31 -3.79 -2.36
N ASP A 188 5.59 -3.38 -1.13
CA ASP A 188 5.94 -2.00 -0.79
C ASP A 188 4.88 -0.99 -1.29
N TYR A 189 3.60 -1.40 -1.30
CA TYR A 189 2.47 -0.61 -1.81
C TYR A 189 2.53 -0.25 -3.32
N ASP A 190 3.48 -0.82 -4.09
CA ASP A 190 3.57 -0.66 -5.55
C ASP A 190 2.55 -1.60 -6.23
N VAL A 191 1.30 -1.12 -6.37
CA VAL A 191 0.18 -1.86 -6.99
C VAL A 191 -0.38 -1.14 -8.21
N ILE A 192 -0.93 -1.90 -9.15
CA ILE A 192 -1.79 -1.36 -10.22
C ILE A 192 -3.24 -1.36 -9.72
N PRO A 193 -3.90 -0.19 -9.59
CA PRO A 193 -5.31 -0.14 -9.18
C PRO A 193 -6.24 -0.43 -10.36
N LEU A 194 -7.24 -1.29 -10.15
CA LEU A 194 -8.32 -1.54 -11.10
C LEU A 194 -9.66 -1.52 -10.35
N THR A 195 -10.50 -0.53 -10.60
CA THR A 195 -11.77 -0.40 -9.88
C THR A 195 -12.85 -1.25 -10.54
N ILE A 196 -13.38 -2.23 -9.81
CA ILE A 196 -14.46 -3.10 -10.31
C ILE A 196 -15.83 -2.78 -9.70
N ALA A 197 -15.84 -1.98 -8.63
CA ALA A 197 -17.05 -1.48 -8.01
C ALA A 197 -16.81 -0.10 -7.38
N ASP A 198 -17.87 0.69 -7.30
CA ASP A 198 -17.90 1.99 -6.67
C ASP A 198 -18.67 1.94 -5.35
N GLY A 199 -18.40 2.87 -4.44
CA GLY A 199 -19.09 2.97 -3.16
C GLY A 199 -18.70 1.92 -2.13
N CYS A 200 -19.52 1.78 -1.09
CA CYS A 200 -19.35 0.81 -0.02
C CYS A 200 -20.74 0.29 0.40
N LEU A 201 -20.83 -0.94 0.91
CA LEU A 201 -22.10 -1.51 1.36
C LEU A 201 -22.64 -0.85 2.65
N TYR A 202 -21.76 -0.45 3.57
CA TYR A 202 -22.17 -0.14 4.96
C TYR A 202 -22.11 1.34 5.35
N HIS A 203 -21.31 2.16 4.67
CA HIS A 203 -21.12 3.58 5.00
C HIS A 203 -20.91 3.89 6.50
N CYS A 204 -20.11 3.04 7.17
CA CYS A 204 -19.90 3.09 8.63
C CYS A 204 -19.61 4.51 9.16
N LYS A 205 -20.08 4.83 10.36
CA LYS A 205 -19.98 6.18 10.94
C LYS A 205 -18.52 6.62 11.08
N PHE A 206 -17.67 5.73 11.57
CA PHE A 206 -16.24 5.98 11.84
C PHE A 206 -15.35 6.06 10.59
N CYS A 207 -15.80 5.54 9.44
CA CYS A 207 -14.95 5.37 8.28
C CYS A 207 -14.58 6.73 7.67
N CYS A 208 -13.30 7.10 7.79
CA CYS A 208 -12.77 8.38 7.30
C CYS A 208 -12.50 8.39 5.79
N VAL A 209 -12.51 7.22 5.15
CA VAL A 209 -12.24 7.05 3.71
C VAL A 209 -13.51 6.83 2.89
N LYS A 210 -14.69 6.80 3.52
CA LYS A 210 -15.97 6.48 2.84
C LYS A 210 -16.33 7.50 1.77
N THR A 211 -16.92 7.00 0.68
CA THR A 211 -17.57 7.84 -0.33
C THR A 211 -19.05 8.05 0.00
N LYS A 212 -19.69 9.05 -0.64
CA LYS A 212 -21.14 9.24 -0.60
C LYS A 212 -21.91 8.32 -1.56
N GLN A 213 -21.19 7.61 -2.43
CA GLN A 213 -21.79 6.79 -3.47
C GLN A 213 -22.28 5.48 -2.87
N LYS A 214 -23.46 5.02 -3.32
CA LYS A 214 -23.94 3.68 -3.01
C LYS A 214 -23.08 2.65 -3.73
N PHE A 215 -23.05 1.43 -3.20
CA PHE A 215 -22.37 0.33 -3.86
C PHE A 215 -22.91 0.11 -5.28
N GLN A 216 -22.02 0.06 -6.27
CA GLN A 216 -22.38 -0.21 -7.66
C GLN A 216 -21.27 -0.98 -8.36
N VAL A 217 -21.63 -2.07 -9.00
CA VAL A 217 -20.71 -2.87 -9.80
C VAL A 217 -20.44 -2.20 -11.15
N ARG A 218 -19.18 -2.20 -11.59
CA ARG A 218 -18.81 -1.66 -12.92
C ARG A 218 -19.03 -2.68 -14.03
N SER A 219 -19.29 -2.19 -15.24
CA SER A 219 -19.46 -3.07 -16.39
C SER A 219 -18.11 -3.64 -16.88
N LYS A 220 -18.17 -4.75 -17.62
CA LYS A 220 -16.98 -5.36 -18.23
C LYS A 220 -16.32 -4.43 -19.24
N GLU A 221 -17.11 -3.65 -19.98
CA GLU A 221 -16.63 -2.66 -20.95
C GLU A 221 -15.82 -1.57 -20.26
N ASN A 222 -16.29 -1.09 -19.09
CA ASN A 222 -15.54 -0.14 -18.29
C ASN A 222 -14.23 -0.74 -17.77
N ILE A 223 -14.23 -2.01 -17.35
CA ILE A 223 -13.00 -2.70 -16.93
C ILE A 223 -12.01 -2.81 -18.10
N TYR A 224 -12.45 -3.18 -19.30
CA TYR A 224 -11.59 -3.22 -20.48
C TYR A 224 -11.00 -1.85 -20.84
N GLU A 225 -11.80 -0.79 -20.74
CA GLU A 225 -11.33 0.57 -20.96
C GLU A 225 -10.26 0.96 -19.91
N GLN A 226 -10.51 0.67 -18.63
CA GLN A 226 -9.54 0.85 -17.57
C GLN A 226 -8.23 0.11 -17.86
N LEU A 227 -8.28 -1.18 -18.18
CA LEU A 227 -7.08 -1.99 -18.45
C LEU A 227 -6.23 -1.40 -19.57
N ARG A 228 -6.86 -0.98 -20.67
CA ARG A 228 -6.17 -0.34 -21.80
C ARG A 228 -5.50 0.97 -21.38
N ASN A 229 -6.23 1.82 -20.66
CA ASN A 229 -5.75 3.12 -20.26
C ASN A 229 -4.67 3.02 -19.16
N LEU A 230 -4.80 2.08 -18.23
CA LEU A 230 -3.80 1.77 -17.21
C LEU A 230 -2.52 1.25 -17.86
N LYS A 231 -2.62 0.34 -18.83
CA LYS A 231 -1.44 -0.15 -19.56
C LYS A 231 -0.67 1.00 -20.21
N ASN A 232 -1.38 1.94 -20.84
CA ASN A 232 -0.77 3.13 -21.42
C ASN A 232 -0.22 4.08 -20.35
N HIS A 233 -0.92 4.23 -19.23
CA HIS A 233 -0.52 5.11 -18.13
C HIS A 233 0.77 4.63 -17.46
N PHE A 234 0.89 3.34 -17.13
CA PHE A 234 2.10 2.79 -16.54
C PHE A 234 3.24 2.65 -17.57
N GLY A 235 2.90 2.44 -18.85
CA GLY A 235 3.86 2.47 -19.95
C GLY A 235 5.01 1.48 -19.76
N ASP A 236 6.23 1.94 -19.97
CA ASP A 236 7.43 1.11 -19.85
C ASP A 236 7.66 0.63 -18.41
N ASP A 237 7.15 1.37 -17.42
CA ASP A 237 7.31 1.05 -16.01
C ASP A 237 6.46 -0.13 -15.54
N LEU A 238 5.53 -0.61 -16.35
CA LEU A 238 4.65 -1.73 -16.02
C LEU A 238 5.42 -3.00 -15.59
N VAL A 239 6.62 -3.22 -16.14
CA VAL A 239 7.51 -4.34 -15.78
C VAL A 239 7.94 -4.34 -14.30
N ASN A 240 7.85 -3.19 -13.62
CA ASN A 240 8.20 -3.04 -12.22
C ASN A 240 7.03 -3.33 -11.28
N TYR A 241 5.83 -3.52 -11.80
CA TYR A 241 4.65 -3.87 -11.00
C TYR A 241 4.44 -5.38 -11.00
N HIS A 242 4.21 -5.93 -9.81
CA HIS A 242 3.98 -7.36 -9.59
C HIS A 242 2.70 -7.62 -8.80
N ALA A 243 1.80 -6.63 -8.76
CA ALA A 243 0.58 -6.69 -7.98
C ALA A 243 -0.56 -5.93 -8.63
N LEU A 244 -1.74 -6.54 -8.56
CA LEU A 244 -3.03 -5.95 -8.89
C LEU A 244 -3.79 -5.66 -7.59
N PHE A 245 -4.37 -4.48 -7.47
CA PHE A 245 -5.36 -4.18 -6.46
C PHE A 245 -6.72 -3.97 -7.13
N LEU A 246 -7.68 -4.86 -6.86
CA LEU A 246 -9.07 -4.64 -7.23
C LEU A 246 -9.62 -3.56 -6.30
N ALA A 247 -9.50 -2.34 -6.79
CA ALA A 247 -9.57 -1.13 -5.99
C ALA A 247 -10.99 -0.82 -5.54
N ASN A 248 -11.06 0.06 -4.54
CA ASN A 248 -12.25 0.57 -3.87
C ASN A 248 -12.86 -0.38 -2.82
N HIS A 249 -13.65 0.20 -1.91
CA HIS A 249 -13.89 -0.29 -0.56
C HIS A 249 -14.28 -1.77 -0.38
N ASP A 250 -15.31 -2.27 -1.06
CA ASP A 250 -15.80 -3.65 -0.85
C ASP A 250 -15.85 -4.39 -2.20
N ALA A 251 -14.68 -4.53 -2.82
CA ALA A 251 -14.54 -5.17 -4.12
C ALA A 251 -15.06 -6.63 -4.11
N LEU A 252 -15.02 -7.32 -2.97
CA LEU A 252 -15.57 -8.67 -2.83
C LEU A 252 -17.08 -8.73 -3.12
N ALA A 253 -17.82 -7.65 -2.83
CA ALA A 253 -19.25 -7.56 -3.12
C ALA A 253 -19.57 -7.47 -4.63
N ALA A 254 -18.56 -7.33 -5.51
CA ALA A 254 -18.76 -7.27 -6.96
C ALA A 254 -19.17 -8.62 -7.58
N GLY A 255 -19.04 -9.71 -6.83
CA GLY A 255 -19.45 -11.04 -7.23
C GLY A 255 -18.35 -11.84 -7.94
N ASP A 256 -18.50 -13.16 -7.88
CA ASP A 256 -17.57 -14.17 -8.37
C ASP A 256 -17.12 -13.94 -9.83
N ASN A 257 -18.09 -13.78 -10.72
CA ASN A 257 -17.89 -13.70 -12.14
C ASN A 257 -17.09 -12.45 -12.53
N LEU A 258 -17.34 -11.31 -11.88
CA LEU A 258 -16.65 -10.08 -12.24
C LEU A 258 -15.24 -10.02 -11.65
N ILE A 259 -15.06 -10.48 -10.40
CA ILE A 259 -13.74 -10.54 -9.76
C ILE A 259 -12.79 -11.39 -10.59
N CYS A 260 -13.21 -12.61 -10.95
CA CYS A 260 -12.37 -13.54 -11.69
C CYS A 260 -12.10 -13.03 -13.11
N PHE A 261 -13.13 -12.52 -13.79
CA PHE A 261 -12.99 -11.86 -15.09
C PHE A 261 -11.96 -10.72 -15.04
N ALA A 262 -12.09 -9.78 -14.10
CA ALA A 262 -11.20 -8.62 -14.01
C ALA A 262 -9.76 -9.03 -13.73
N ALA A 263 -9.53 -10.01 -12.85
CA ALA A 263 -8.21 -10.50 -12.52
C ALA A 263 -7.55 -11.23 -13.72
N GLU A 264 -8.30 -12.07 -14.45
CA GLU A 264 -7.82 -12.75 -15.66
C GLU A 264 -7.44 -11.75 -16.75
N GLU A 265 -8.32 -10.81 -17.07
CA GLU A 265 -8.07 -9.80 -18.09
C GLU A 265 -6.91 -8.88 -17.70
N ALA A 266 -6.80 -8.51 -16.42
CA ALA A 266 -5.65 -7.74 -15.93
C ALA A 266 -4.33 -8.50 -16.09
N TYR A 267 -4.31 -9.81 -15.80
CA TYR A 267 -3.13 -10.62 -15.97
C TYR A 267 -2.66 -10.64 -17.43
N GLN A 268 -3.59 -10.84 -18.37
CA GLN A 268 -3.29 -10.84 -19.80
C GLN A 268 -2.87 -9.45 -20.31
N ALA A 269 -3.57 -8.39 -19.87
CA ALA A 269 -3.30 -7.04 -20.32
C ALA A 269 -1.94 -6.54 -19.86
N PHE A 270 -1.59 -6.77 -18.59
CA PHE A 270 -0.38 -6.23 -17.98
C PHE A 270 0.85 -7.09 -18.16
N GLY A 271 0.68 -8.40 -18.43
CA GLY A 271 1.79 -9.31 -18.64
C GLY A 271 2.74 -9.31 -17.44
N PHE A 272 2.18 -9.36 -16.22
CA PHE A 272 2.94 -9.35 -14.97
C PHE A 272 4.16 -10.28 -15.11
N ARG A 273 5.34 -9.75 -14.81
CA ARG A 273 6.61 -10.43 -15.07
C ARG A 273 6.58 -11.83 -14.47
N GLN A 274 6.55 -12.86 -15.32
CA GLN A 274 6.67 -14.24 -14.87
C GLN A 274 8.02 -14.42 -14.18
N ARG A 275 7.97 -14.78 -12.90
CA ARG A 275 9.15 -15.06 -12.08
C ARG A 275 9.09 -16.53 -11.70
N MET A 276 10.21 -17.22 -11.84
CA MET A 276 10.28 -18.69 -11.72
C MET A 276 9.78 -19.21 -10.36
N ASP A 277 9.73 -18.37 -9.31
CA ASP A 277 9.42 -18.76 -7.95
C ASP A 277 8.41 -17.85 -7.20
N GLN A 278 7.78 -16.86 -7.85
CA GLN A 278 6.81 -15.97 -7.20
C GLN A 278 5.69 -15.53 -8.15
N LYS A 279 4.44 -15.91 -7.82
CA LYS A 279 3.25 -15.41 -8.51
C LYS A 279 3.04 -13.91 -8.23
N PRO A 280 2.46 -13.14 -9.17
CA PRO A 280 1.99 -11.80 -8.86
C PRO A 280 0.92 -11.83 -7.77
N PHE A 281 0.75 -10.73 -7.08
CA PHE A 281 -0.23 -10.62 -6.00
C PHE A 281 -1.54 -10.01 -6.49
N LEU A 282 -2.65 -10.51 -5.95
CA LEU A 282 -3.98 -9.95 -6.14
C LEU A 282 -4.49 -9.48 -4.79
N TYR A 283 -4.86 -8.22 -4.67
CA TYR A 283 -5.39 -7.65 -3.43
C TYR A 283 -6.84 -7.22 -3.63
N LEU A 284 -7.68 -7.47 -2.64
CA LEU A 284 -9.03 -6.92 -2.55
C LEU A 284 -9.46 -6.75 -1.11
N PHE A 285 -10.35 -5.79 -0.89
CA PHE A 285 -11.11 -5.67 0.35
C PHE A 285 -12.44 -6.42 0.24
N GLY A 286 -12.91 -6.90 1.39
CA GLY A 286 -14.26 -7.42 1.57
C GLY A 286 -14.85 -6.96 2.90
N SER A 287 -16.17 -7.06 3.00
CA SER A 287 -16.89 -6.89 4.26
C SER A 287 -17.41 -8.22 4.77
N VAL A 288 -17.85 -8.26 6.04
CA VAL A 288 -18.42 -9.49 6.62
C VAL A 288 -19.57 -10.06 5.77
N GLY A 289 -20.52 -9.23 5.33
CA GLY A 289 -21.63 -9.66 4.49
C GLY A 289 -21.17 -10.21 3.14
N SER A 290 -20.36 -9.47 2.38
CA SER A 290 -19.87 -9.94 1.08
C SER A 290 -19.01 -11.21 1.20
N PHE A 291 -18.26 -11.35 2.30
CA PHE A 291 -17.49 -12.54 2.58
C PHE A 291 -18.35 -13.74 2.96
N LEU A 292 -19.42 -13.57 3.74
CA LEU A 292 -20.36 -14.65 4.05
C LEU A 292 -21.12 -15.12 2.80
N GLU A 293 -21.55 -14.18 1.95
CA GLU A 293 -22.24 -14.47 0.69
C GLU A 293 -21.34 -15.15 -0.35
N ALA A 294 -20.03 -14.86 -0.35
CA ALA A 294 -19.09 -15.46 -1.28
C ALA A 294 -19.01 -16.99 -1.13
N GLY A 295 -19.51 -17.74 -2.11
CA GLY A 295 -19.44 -19.21 -2.10
C GLY A 295 -18.04 -19.77 -2.33
N LEU A 296 -17.85 -21.06 -2.03
CA LEU A 296 -16.64 -21.81 -2.38
C LEU A 296 -16.21 -21.68 -3.86
N PRO A 297 -17.12 -21.61 -4.86
CA PRO A 297 -16.72 -21.46 -6.26
C PRO A 297 -15.84 -20.24 -6.55
N LEU A 298 -16.05 -19.12 -5.85
CA LEU A 298 -15.17 -17.94 -5.99
C LEU A 298 -13.74 -18.29 -5.57
N PHE A 299 -13.57 -18.91 -4.40
CA PHE A 299 -12.24 -19.24 -3.87
C PHE A 299 -11.57 -20.34 -4.69
N ASP A 300 -12.32 -21.31 -5.19
CA ASP A 300 -11.82 -22.30 -6.15
C ASP A 300 -11.27 -21.66 -7.42
N HIS A 301 -11.97 -20.65 -7.95
CA HIS A 301 -11.52 -19.92 -9.13
C HIS A 301 -10.29 -19.08 -8.82
N LEU A 302 -10.34 -18.25 -7.77
CA LEU A 302 -9.20 -17.43 -7.34
C LEU A 302 -7.92 -18.26 -7.14
N ASN A 303 -8.03 -19.46 -6.56
CA ASN A 303 -6.89 -20.34 -6.32
C ASN A 303 -6.29 -20.96 -7.60
N ARG A 304 -7.01 -20.91 -8.73
CA ARG A 304 -6.53 -21.34 -10.05
C ARG A 304 -5.94 -20.20 -10.87
N LEU A 305 -6.24 -18.96 -10.50
CA LEU A 305 -5.69 -17.79 -11.18
C LEU A 305 -4.16 -17.76 -11.03
N PRO A 306 -3.44 -17.11 -11.96
CA PRO A 306 -1.99 -16.97 -11.88
C PRO A 306 -1.55 -15.92 -10.86
N PHE A 307 -2.24 -15.80 -9.73
CA PHE A 307 -1.94 -14.89 -8.63
C PHE A 307 -1.81 -15.63 -7.30
N TYR A 308 -1.18 -14.98 -6.32
CA TYR A 308 -1.43 -15.24 -4.91
C TYR A 308 -2.38 -14.16 -4.38
N ALA A 309 -3.56 -14.55 -3.90
CA ALA A 309 -4.64 -13.63 -3.57
C ALA A 309 -4.71 -13.31 -2.08
N TYR A 310 -4.76 -12.02 -1.75
CA TYR A 310 -5.02 -11.50 -0.42
C TYR A 310 -6.43 -10.88 -0.37
N VAL A 311 -7.27 -11.37 0.53
CA VAL A 311 -8.60 -10.84 0.78
C VAL A 311 -8.64 -10.26 2.19
N ASN A 312 -8.65 -8.94 2.31
CA ASN A 312 -8.70 -8.29 3.62
C ASN A 312 -10.14 -7.96 4.01
N ILE A 313 -10.62 -8.57 5.10
CA ILE A 313 -11.99 -8.42 5.57
C ILE A 313 -12.06 -7.37 6.67
N GLY A 314 -12.89 -6.35 6.46
CA GLY A 314 -13.32 -5.50 7.55
C GLY A 314 -14.23 -6.28 8.49
N PHE A 315 -13.75 -6.65 9.69
CA PHE A 315 -14.56 -7.12 10.83
C PHE A 315 -14.94 -5.98 11.78
N GLU A 316 -13.98 -5.11 12.10
CA GLU A 316 -14.05 -3.91 12.95
C GLU A 316 -14.23 -4.23 14.43
N SER A 317 -15.18 -5.08 14.79
CA SER A 317 -15.44 -5.51 16.17
C SER A 317 -16.26 -6.78 16.20
N ILE A 318 -16.11 -7.58 17.26
CA ILE A 318 -17.01 -8.68 17.63
C ILE A 318 -17.95 -8.31 18.79
N ASP A 319 -17.75 -7.15 19.41
CA ASP A 319 -18.62 -6.63 20.46
C ASP A 319 -19.82 -5.86 19.87
N SER A 320 -21.03 -6.18 20.32
CA SER A 320 -22.29 -5.63 19.79
C SER A 320 -22.45 -4.14 20.03
N GLU A 321 -22.05 -3.65 21.22
CA GLU A 321 -22.15 -2.23 21.56
C GLU A 321 -21.23 -1.41 20.66
N THR A 322 -20.02 -1.92 20.43
CA THR A 322 -19.03 -1.31 19.53
C THR A 322 -19.55 -1.29 18.09
N LEU A 323 -20.10 -2.39 17.58
CA LEU A 323 -20.66 -2.45 16.22
C LEU A 323 -21.77 -1.40 16.02
N SER A 324 -22.65 -1.24 17.00
CA SER A 324 -23.69 -0.21 17.02
C SER A 324 -23.11 1.21 17.05
N LEU A 325 -22.12 1.45 17.92
CA LEU A 325 -21.45 2.73 18.07
C LEU A 325 -20.80 3.19 16.76
N ILE A 326 -20.03 2.31 16.13
CA ILE A 326 -19.33 2.61 14.87
C ILE A 326 -20.27 2.57 13.65
N GLY A 327 -21.53 2.19 13.87
CA GLY A 327 -22.59 2.15 12.86
C GLY A 327 -22.35 1.11 11.78
N LYS A 328 -21.84 -0.07 12.15
CA LYS A 328 -21.65 -1.19 11.22
C LYS A 328 -22.86 -2.13 11.30
N PRO A 329 -23.59 -2.37 10.20
CA PRO A 329 -24.88 -3.05 10.22
C PRO A 329 -24.73 -4.59 10.21
N ILE A 330 -23.98 -5.13 11.17
CA ILE A 330 -23.76 -6.58 11.33
C ILE A 330 -23.86 -6.98 12.81
N THR A 331 -23.99 -8.27 13.06
CA THR A 331 -24.07 -8.85 14.41
C THR A 331 -22.75 -9.53 14.82
N PRO A 332 -22.50 -9.71 16.13
CA PRO A 332 -21.38 -10.53 16.62
C PRO A 332 -21.36 -11.95 16.03
N ALA A 333 -22.54 -12.56 15.83
CA ALA A 333 -22.64 -13.91 15.25
C ALA A 333 -22.12 -13.95 13.80
N GLN A 334 -22.48 -12.95 12.98
CA GLN A 334 -21.95 -12.84 11.62
C GLN A 334 -20.43 -12.61 11.61
N VAL A 335 -19.91 -11.83 12.57
CA VAL A 335 -18.46 -11.62 12.72
C VAL A 335 -17.76 -12.93 13.07
N GLN A 336 -18.31 -13.71 14.01
CA GLN A 336 -17.78 -15.02 14.39
C GLN A 336 -17.80 -16.01 13.22
N GLU A 337 -18.92 -16.07 12.49
CA GLU A 337 -19.06 -16.93 11.32
C GLU A 337 -18.05 -16.57 10.23
N ALA A 338 -17.93 -15.27 9.90
CA ALA A 338 -16.97 -14.79 8.92
C ALA A 338 -15.52 -15.02 9.38
N PHE A 339 -15.22 -14.89 10.68
CA PHE A 339 -13.90 -15.19 11.21
C PHE A 339 -13.59 -16.69 11.12
N GLY A 340 -14.55 -17.56 11.41
CA GLY A 340 -14.42 -19.01 11.20
C GLY A 340 -14.16 -19.36 9.74
N LYS A 341 -14.93 -18.76 8.82
CA LYS A 341 -14.74 -18.91 7.37
C LYS A 341 -13.36 -18.43 6.91
N MET A 342 -12.84 -17.33 7.46
CA MET A 342 -11.49 -16.86 7.18
C MET A 342 -10.44 -17.94 7.50
N LEU A 343 -10.55 -18.57 8.68
CA LEU A 343 -9.66 -19.66 9.08
C LEU A 343 -9.79 -20.88 8.16
N GLU A 344 -11.02 -21.25 7.79
CA GLU A 344 -11.29 -22.37 6.89
C GLU A 344 -10.70 -22.15 5.49
N ILE A 345 -10.92 -20.99 4.88
CA ILE A 345 -10.34 -20.64 3.56
C ILE A 345 -8.82 -20.67 3.63
N ASN A 346 -8.23 -20.12 4.71
CA ASN A 346 -6.78 -20.14 4.92
C ASN A 346 -6.22 -21.56 5.07
N ALA A 347 -6.95 -22.46 5.71
CA ALA A 347 -6.53 -23.87 5.81
C ALA A 347 -6.72 -24.64 4.49
N THR A 348 -7.67 -24.24 3.65
CA THR A 348 -8.12 -25.01 2.48
C THR A 348 -7.36 -24.65 1.19
N PHE A 349 -7.13 -23.36 0.92
CA PHE A 349 -6.67 -22.90 -0.39
C PHE A 349 -5.22 -22.43 -0.38
N GLU A 350 -4.30 -23.13 -1.04
CA GLU A 350 -2.86 -22.81 -0.98
C GLU A 350 -2.50 -21.38 -1.42
N GLN A 351 -3.21 -20.81 -2.38
CA GLN A 351 -2.86 -19.53 -3.02
C GLN A 351 -3.73 -18.36 -2.56
N ILE A 352 -4.52 -18.56 -1.50
CA ILE A 352 -5.41 -17.54 -0.95
C ILE A 352 -5.05 -17.31 0.51
N GLU A 353 -4.97 -16.04 0.88
CA GLU A 353 -4.78 -15.61 2.25
C GLU A 353 -5.82 -14.54 2.60
N VAL A 354 -6.71 -14.90 3.50
CA VAL A 354 -7.72 -14.01 4.04
C VAL A 354 -7.19 -13.42 5.36
N THR A 355 -7.24 -12.11 5.47
CA THR A 355 -6.80 -11.36 6.66
C THR A 355 -7.95 -10.54 7.22
N GLY A 356 -7.86 -10.14 8.49
CA GLY A 356 -8.95 -9.45 9.18
C GLY A 356 -8.54 -8.09 9.75
N ASN A 357 -9.35 -7.06 9.55
CA ASN A 357 -9.17 -5.74 10.15
C ASN A 357 -10.13 -5.53 11.31
N PHE A 358 -9.59 -5.10 12.46
CA PHE A 358 -10.33 -4.63 13.63
C PHE A 358 -9.93 -3.19 13.96
N VAL A 359 -10.81 -2.44 14.63
CA VAL A 359 -10.48 -1.09 15.09
C VAL A 359 -9.92 -1.12 16.51
N ALA A 360 -9.19 -0.06 16.91
CA ALA A 360 -8.82 0.19 18.30
C ALA A 360 -8.91 1.69 18.61
N GLY A 361 -9.25 2.03 19.86
CA GLY A 361 -9.34 3.42 20.28
C GLY A 361 -9.84 3.58 21.71
N ASP A 362 -9.70 4.78 22.26
CA ASP A 362 -10.15 5.10 23.63
C ASP A 362 -11.66 5.28 23.75
N ASN A 363 -12.32 5.64 22.65
CA ASN A 363 -13.76 5.91 22.63
C ASN A 363 -14.60 4.64 22.38
N LEU A 364 -13.99 3.46 22.44
CA LEU A 364 -14.67 2.18 22.25
C LEU A 364 -15.17 1.62 23.60
N PRO A 365 -16.29 0.87 23.61
CA PRO A 365 -16.77 0.19 24.80
C PRO A 365 -15.69 -0.68 25.47
N SER A 366 -15.69 -0.71 26.80
CA SER A 366 -14.65 -1.41 27.59
C SER A 366 -14.55 -2.92 27.30
N ARG A 367 -15.64 -3.54 26.83
CA ARG A 367 -15.71 -4.96 26.45
C ARG A 367 -15.08 -5.28 25.09
N HIS A 368 -14.85 -4.27 24.26
CA HIS A 368 -14.35 -4.45 22.89
C HIS A 368 -13.03 -5.24 22.86
N GLU A 369 -12.04 -4.81 23.63
CA GLU A 369 -10.70 -5.42 23.62
C GLU A 369 -10.71 -6.83 24.20
N GLY A 370 -11.46 -7.05 25.28
CA GLY A 370 -11.62 -8.39 25.86
C GLY A 370 -12.24 -9.35 24.85
N SER A 371 -13.29 -8.92 24.16
CA SER A 371 -13.99 -9.75 23.17
C SER A 371 -13.11 -10.06 21.95
N LEU A 372 -12.29 -9.09 21.50
CA LEU A 372 -11.29 -9.32 20.45
C LEU A 372 -10.20 -10.30 20.91
N THR A 373 -9.66 -10.10 22.11
CA THR A 373 -8.63 -10.97 22.69
C THR A 373 -9.13 -12.40 22.79
N ASP A 374 -10.35 -12.60 23.30
CA ASP A 374 -10.99 -13.91 23.39
C ASP A 374 -11.17 -14.57 22.02
N LEU A 375 -11.60 -13.82 20.99
CA LEU A 375 -11.70 -14.35 19.63
C LEU A 375 -10.35 -14.86 19.10
N LEU A 376 -9.30 -14.05 19.24
CA LEU A 376 -7.96 -14.37 18.70
C LEU A 376 -7.25 -15.48 19.46
N LYS A 377 -7.47 -15.56 20.77
CA LYS A 377 -6.94 -16.62 21.65
C LYS A 377 -7.47 -18.00 21.30
N HIS A 378 -8.69 -18.08 20.76
CA HIS A 378 -9.36 -19.33 20.40
C HIS A 378 -9.33 -19.63 18.89
N ALA A 379 -8.60 -18.84 18.10
CA ALA A 379 -8.41 -19.14 16.68
C ALA A 379 -7.69 -20.49 16.51
N ASP A 380 -8.35 -21.48 15.89
CA ASP A 380 -7.77 -22.81 15.64
C ASP A 380 -6.83 -22.76 14.42
N SER A 381 -5.64 -22.20 14.60
CA SER A 381 -4.59 -22.16 13.58
C SER A 381 -3.80 -23.47 13.55
N LYS A 382 -4.38 -24.53 12.96
CA LYS A 382 -3.64 -25.80 12.76
C LYS A 382 -2.47 -25.60 11.78
N LYS A 383 -1.25 -25.99 12.21
CA LYS A 383 0.02 -26.33 11.51
C LYS A 383 0.52 -25.54 10.27
N GLN A 384 -0.26 -24.69 9.62
CA GLN A 384 0.15 -23.80 8.53
C GLN A 384 -0.62 -22.48 8.67
N SER A 385 -0.10 -21.55 9.46
CA SER A 385 -0.81 -20.31 9.82
C SER A 385 -0.72 -19.26 8.69
N LYS A 386 -1.52 -19.42 7.64
CA LYS A 386 -1.88 -18.28 6.78
C LYS A 386 -2.88 -17.38 7.50
N GLY A 387 -2.87 -16.11 7.15
CA GLY A 387 -3.76 -15.10 7.69
C GLY A 387 -3.09 -14.28 8.78
N ALA A 388 -3.57 -13.04 8.89
CA ALA A 388 -3.14 -12.09 9.88
C ALA A 388 -4.34 -11.24 10.34
N VAL A 389 -4.21 -10.69 11.53
CA VAL A 389 -5.14 -9.70 12.06
C VAL A 389 -4.44 -8.35 12.14
N TYR A 390 -5.09 -7.34 11.59
CA TYR A 390 -4.62 -5.98 11.60
C TYR A 390 -5.52 -5.14 12.51
N ILE A 391 -4.88 -4.40 13.41
CA ILE A 391 -5.55 -3.49 14.33
C ILE A 391 -5.32 -2.06 13.82
N SER A 392 -6.39 -1.41 13.40
CA SER A 392 -6.39 -0.05 12.89
C SER A 392 -6.83 0.93 13.98
N PRO A 393 -5.97 1.86 14.41
CA PRO A 393 -6.38 2.93 15.29
C PRO A 393 -7.53 3.74 14.68
N LEU A 394 -8.49 4.15 15.50
CA LEU A 394 -9.46 5.17 15.14
C LEU A 394 -8.75 6.51 15.03
N LYS A 395 -9.08 7.26 13.97
CA LYS A 395 -8.50 8.57 13.67
C LYS A 395 -8.57 9.54 14.86
N ASP A 396 -9.71 9.54 15.56
CA ASP A 396 -10.02 10.47 16.64
C ASP A 396 -9.61 9.94 18.03
N SER A 397 -8.74 8.92 18.10
CA SER A 397 -8.24 8.43 19.39
C SER A 397 -7.28 9.47 20.00
N PRO A 398 -7.57 10.01 21.20
CA PRO A 398 -6.78 11.09 21.79
C PRO A 398 -5.40 10.63 22.29
N ARG A 399 -5.27 9.36 22.75
CA ARG A 399 -4.02 8.83 23.33
C ARG A 399 -3.40 7.75 22.46
N LYS A 400 -3.01 8.11 21.23
CA LYS A 400 -2.54 7.15 20.21
C LYS A 400 -1.32 6.33 20.64
N ARG A 401 -0.39 6.90 21.41
CA ARG A 401 0.76 6.17 21.98
C ARG A 401 0.37 5.11 23.02
N GLU A 402 -0.72 5.33 23.76
CA GLU A 402 -1.23 4.39 24.76
C GLU A 402 -1.93 3.18 24.12
N LEU A 403 -2.17 3.21 22.80
CA LEU A 403 -2.68 2.05 22.06
C LEU A 403 -1.62 0.95 21.90
N LEU A 404 -0.32 1.26 21.91
CA LEU A 404 0.73 0.24 21.73
C LEU A 404 0.77 -0.80 22.85
N PRO A 405 0.79 -0.43 24.15
CA PRO A 405 0.71 -1.41 25.23
C PRO A 405 -0.52 -2.32 25.14
N ARG A 406 -1.68 -1.74 24.77
CA ARG A 406 -2.94 -2.47 24.59
C ARG A 406 -2.86 -3.44 23.40
N PHE A 407 -2.27 -2.99 22.29
CA PHE A 407 -1.97 -3.83 21.13
C PHE A 407 -1.07 -5.01 21.50
N PHE A 408 0.01 -4.79 22.25
CA PHE A 408 0.93 -5.86 22.64
C PHE A 408 0.23 -6.92 23.50
N LYS A 409 -0.66 -6.52 24.40
CA LYS A 409 -1.48 -7.46 25.17
C LYS A 409 -2.34 -8.35 24.26
N ILE A 410 -3.00 -7.77 23.25
CA ILE A 410 -3.80 -8.55 22.28
C ILE A 410 -2.90 -9.48 21.47
N LYS A 411 -1.73 -8.99 21.04
CA LYS A 411 -0.75 -9.75 20.26
C LYS A 411 -0.22 -10.96 21.03
N GLU A 412 0.12 -10.79 22.31
CA GLU A 412 0.64 -11.86 23.18
C GLU A 412 -0.35 -13.01 23.38
N GLU A 413 -1.65 -12.71 23.45
CA GLU A 413 -2.69 -13.73 23.63
C GLU A 413 -3.19 -14.35 22.31
N SER A 414 -2.85 -13.74 21.17
CA SER A 414 -3.35 -14.16 19.86
C SER A 414 -2.66 -15.42 19.33
N ARG A 415 -3.44 -16.31 18.71
CA ARG A 415 -2.92 -17.46 17.94
C ARG A 415 -2.67 -17.16 16.45
N LEU A 416 -2.97 -15.95 16.02
CA LEU A 416 -2.68 -15.43 14.69
C LEU A 416 -1.65 -14.30 14.76
N PRO A 417 -0.86 -14.07 13.70
CA PRO A 417 -0.07 -12.85 13.57
C PRO A 417 -0.95 -11.61 13.73
N VAL A 418 -0.57 -10.71 14.65
CA VAL A 418 -1.26 -9.43 14.85
C VAL A 418 -0.31 -8.29 14.54
N PHE A 419 -0.78 -7.33 13.74
CA PHE A 419 -0.05 -6.13 13.34
C PHE A 419 -0.93 -4.88 13.47
N VAL A 420 -0.33 -3.71 13.59
CA VAL A 420 -1.03 -2.44 13.43
C VAL A 420 -1.10 -2.09 11.96
N TYR A 421 -2.25 -1.56 11.55
CA TYR A 421 -2.46 -1.07 10.20
C TYR A 421 -2.64 0.45 10.18
N LEU A 422 -1.77 1.12 9.42
CA LEU A 422 -1.87 2.54 9.11
C LEU A 422 -2.46 2.72 7.71
N ILE A 423 -3.46 3.57 7.57
CA ILE A 423 -4.20 3.82 6.34
C ILE A 423 -3.28 4.55 5.36
N GLN A 424 -2.71 3.78 4.43
CA GLN A 424 -1.99 4.28 3.28
C GLN A 424 -2.93 4.36 2.07
N ARG A 425 -2.85 5.47 1.35
CA ARG A 425 -3.55 5.71 0.09
C ARG A 425 -2.57 5.60 -1.08
N LEU A 426 -3.09 5.48 -2.30
CA LEU A 426 -2.26 5.43 -3.49
C LEU A 426 -1.88 6.83 -3.95
#